data_AF-A0AAV1RDD7-F1
#
_entry.id   AF-A0AAV1RDD7-F1
#
_cell.length_a   1.000
_cell.length_b   1.000
_cell.length_c   1.000
_cell.angle_alpha   90.00
_cell.angle_beta   90.00
_cell.angle_gamma   90.00
#
_symmetry.space_group_name_H-M   'P 1'
#
loop_
_entity.id
_entity.type
_entity.pdbx_description
1 polymer ?
#
loop_
_entity_poly.entity_id
_entity_poly.type
_entity_poly.pdbx_seq_one_letter_code
_entity_poly.pdbx_strand_id
1 'polypeptide(L)'
;MAAAAAAGSTKIIDVFWHEGMLNHETGMGVFDSGTDPGFLDVLDKHPENSDRIINMVSILKKGPISPYISWHLGRPAQVPELLSFHTPEYIDELVEADKQGGR
;
A
#
# COMPACT_ATOMS: atom_id res chain seq x y z
N MET A 1 4.28 -26.89 30.45
CA MET A 1 3.00 -27.39 29.90
C MET A 1 2.21 -26.18 29.41
N ALA A 2 2.43 -25.76 28.15
CA ALA A 2 1.63 -24.70 27.54
C ALA A 2 0.41 -25.36 26.88
N ALA A 3 -0.78 -24.89 27.22
CA ALA A 3 -2.02 -25.37 26.63
C ALA A 3 -2.01 -25.07 25.14
N ALA A 4 -2.04 -26.12 24.32
CA ALA A 4 -2.34 -26.00 22.91
C ALA A 4 -3.80 -25.54 22.78
N ALA A 5 -4.00 -24.30 22.38
CA ALA A 5 -5.32 -23.84 21.96
C ALA A 5 -5.65 -24.53 20.64
N ALA A 6 -6.51 -25.54 20.70
CA ALA A 6 -7.24 -26.00 19.52
C ALA A 6 -8.25 -24.91 19.16
N ALA A 7 -7.96 -24.10 18.14
CA ALA A 7 -8.92 -23.20 17.54
C ALA A 7 -9.19 -23.69 16.12
N GLY A 8 -10.43 -24.10 15.85
CA GLY A 8 -10.89 -24.30 14.48
C GLY A 8 -10.55 -23.06 13.67
N SER A 9 -9.82 -23.24 12.57
CA SER A 9 -9.30 -22.14 11.75
C SER A 9 -10.44 -21.55 10.92
N THR A 10 -11.37 -20.86 11.55
CA THR A 10 -12.28 -19.98 10.82
C THR A 10 -11.46 -18.74 10.48
N LYS A 11 -10.80 -18.76 9.33
CA LYS A 11 -10.33 -17.53 8.70
C LYS A 11 -11.58 -16.68 8.47
N ILE A 12 -11.65 -15.51 9.10
CA ILE A 12 -12.83 -14.64 9.10
C ILE A 12 -12.56 -13.28 8.47
N ILE A 13 -11.30 -12.96 8.20
CA ILE A 13 -10.89 -11.70 7.56
C ILE A 13 -10.14 -12.03 6.28
N ASP A 14 -10.69 -11.63 5.14
CA ASP A 14 -10.00 -11.69 3.86
C ASP A 14 -9.13 -10.45 3.68
N VAL A 15 -7.84 -10.66 3.38
CA VAL A 15 -6.87 -9.59 3.10
C VAL A 15 -6.30 -9.80 1.72
N PHE A 16 -6.45 -8.79 0.86
CA PHE A 16 -5.90 -8.78 -0.50
C PHE A 16 -4.62 -7.96 -0.52
N TRP A 17 -3.52 -8.56 -0.97
CA TRP A 17 -2.20 -7.91 -0.98
C TRP A 17 -1.44 -8.22 -2.26
N HIS A 18 -0.72 -7.22 -2.76
CA HIS A 18 0.18 -7.35 -3.90
C HIS A 18 1.48 -6.60 -3.60
N GLU A 19 2.64 -7.25 -3.77
CA GLU A 19 3.95 -6.66 -3.43
C GLU A 19 4.25 -5.38 -4.22
N GLY A 20 3.67 -5.23 -5.41
CA GLY A 20 3.78 -4.01 -6.22
C GLY A 20 3.27 -2.73 -5.53
N MET A 21 2.50 -2.84 -4.45
CA MET A 21 2.12 -1.68 -3.64
C MET A 21 3.29 -0.97 -2.98
N LEU A 22 4.45 -1.63 -2.87
CA LEU A 22 5.67 -1.05 -2.30
C LEU A 22 6.48 -0.23 -3.31
N ASN A 23 6.12 -0.25 -4.60
CA ASN A 23 6.86 0.41 -5.67
C ASN A 23 6.47 1.88 -5.86
N HIS A 24 5.49 2.38 -5.10
CA HIS A 24 5.09 3.77 -5.19
C HIS A 24 6.07 4.67 -4.42
N GLU A 25 6.88 5.43 -5.16
CA GLU A 25 7.80 6.41 -4.60
C GLU A 25 7.07 7.71 -4.30
N THR A 26 6.94 8.04 -3.02
CA THR A 26 6.16 9.19 -2.52
C THR A 26 7.00 10.44 -2.28
N GLY A 27 8.30 10.38 -2.60
CA GLY A 27 9.24 11.46 -2.39
C GLY A 27 9.69 11.64 -0.94
N MET A 28 10.53 12.65 -0.73
CA MET A 28 11.04 13.05 0.59
C MET A 28 10.97 14.57 0.69
N GLY A 29 10.68 15.08 1.88
CA GLY A 29 10.45 16.51 2.08
C GLY A 29 10.08 16.86 3.52
N VAL A 30 9.33 17.95 3.68
CA VAL A 30 8.63 18.26 4.93
C VAL A 30 7.33 17.45 4.94
N PHE A 31 7.19 16.49 5.85
CA PHE A 31 5.95 15.73 6.04
C PHE A 31 5.33 15.26 4.71
N ASP A 32 4.22 15.83 4.26
CA ASP A 32 3.45 15.45 3.07
C ASP A 32 3.83 16.18 1.76
N SER A 33 4.80 17.08 1.80
CA SER A 33 5.18 17.89 0.62
C SER A 33 5.85 17.11 -0.51
N GLY A 34 6.44 15.95 -0.20
CA GLY A 34 7.17 15.10 -1.17
C GLY A 34 8.38 15.78 -1.85
N THR A 35 8.77 16.98 -1.40
CA THR A 35 9.79 17.81 -2.05
C THR A 35 10.71 18.50 -1.04
N ASP A 36 11.98 18.71 -1.41
CA ASP A 36 12.96 19.44 -0.60
C ASP A 36 12.70 20.96 -0.67
N PRO A 37 12.42 21.63 0.46
CA PRO A 37 12.20 23.07 0.47
C PRO A 37 13.52 23.88 0.43
N GLY A 38 14.69 23.24 0.48
CA GLY A 38 16.03 23.85 0.34
C GLY A 38 16.66 24.33 1.64
N PHE A 39 16.06 24.03 2.80
CA PHE A 39 16.55 24.46 4.12
C PHE A 39 16.41 23.40 5.22
N LEU A 40 16.24 22.12 4.84
CA LEU A 40 16.26 21.00 5.78
C LEU A 40 17.62 20.29 5.74
N ASP A 41 18.17 19.97 6.92
CA ASP A 41 19.39 19.16 7.02
C ASP A 41 19.14 17.67 6.71
N VAL A 42 17.91 17.19 6.96
CA VAL A 42 17.47 15.81 6.67
C VAL A 42 16.02 15.87 6.18
N LEU A 43 15.75 15.24 5.03
CA LEU A 43 14.40 15.12 4.49
C LEU A 43 13.68 13.94 5.13
N ASP A 44 12.41 14.12 5.47
CA ASP A 44 11.56 13.05 5.95
C ASP A 44 11.00 12.25 4.77
N LYS A 45 10.81 10.94 4.95
CA LYS A 45 9.99 10.15 4.03
C LYS A 45 8.53 10.62 4.14
N HIS A 46 7.85 10.72 3.00
CA HIS A 46 6.42 11.04 2.98
C HIS A 46 5.62 10.10 3.92
N PRO A 47 4.61 10.57 4.68
CA PRO A 47 3.83 9.75 5.61
C PRO A 47 3.24 8.47 5.01
N GLU A 48 3.01 8.45 3.69
CA GLU A 48 2.45 7.31 2.95
C GLU A 48 3.52 6.41 2.30
N ASN A 49 4.77 6.48 2.77
CA ASN A 49 5.89 5.69 2.22
C ASN A 49 5.77 4.17 2.41
N SER A 50 6.59 3.45 1.65
CA SER A 50 6.65 1.98 1.64
C SER A 50 7.04 1.36 2.98
N ASP A 51 7.92 1.97 3.79
CA ASP A 51 8.28 1.44 5.13
C ASP A 51 7.04 1.36 6.03
N ARG A 52 6.16 2.38 5.97
CA ARG A 52 4.90 2.38 6.73
C ARG A 52 4.03 1.21 6.31
N ILE A 53 3.87 0.99 5.00
CA ILE A 53 3.06 -0.10 4.46
C ILE A 53 3.66 -1.46 4.84
N ILE A 54 4.98 -1.64 4.75
CA ILE A 54 5.69 -2.84 5.20
C ILE A 54 5.37 -3.16 6.66
N ASN A 55 5.40 -2.15 7.53
CA ASN A 55 5.10 -2.33 8.94
C ASN A 55 3.62 -2.70 9.19
N MET A 56 2.68 -2.07 8.47
CA MET A 56 1.25 -2.46 8.53
C MET A 56 1.05 -3.93 8.11
N VAL A 57 1.65 -4.34 6.99
CA VAL A 57 1.58 -5.73 6.51
C VAL A 57 2.26 -6.69 7.48
N SER A 58 3.37 -6.30 8.11
CA SER A 58 4.06 -7.09 9.12
C SER A 58 3.18 -7.35 10.35
N ILE A 59 2.42 -6.35 10.81
CA ILE A 59 1.43 -6.50 11.90
C ILE A 59 0.36 -7.51 11.52
N LEU A 60 -0.15 -7.48 10.29
CA LEU A 60 -1.14 -8.45 9.84
C LEU A 60 -0.56 -9.87 9.75
N LYS A 61 0.68 -10.01 9.25
CA LYS A 61 1.35 -11.31 9.08
C LYS A 61 1.78 -11.93 10.41
N LYS A 62 2.24 -11.13 11.38
CA LYS A 62 2.93 -11.60 12.61
C LYS A 62 2.20 -11.27 13.91
N GLY A 63 1.20 -10.39 13.84
CA GLY A 63 0.48 -9.89 15.01
C GLY A 63 -0.60 -10.85 15.50
N PRO A 64 -1.29 -10.48 16.61
CA PRO A 64 -2.24 -11.35 17.31
C PRO A 64 -3.42 -11.82 16.46
N ILE A 65 -3.77 -11.08 15.40
CA ILE A 65 -4.89 -11.44 14.51
C ILE A 65 -4.50 -12.31 13.32
N SER A 66 -3.20 -12.55 13.10
CA SER A 66 -2.69 -13.35 11.98
C SER A 66 -3.40 -14.71 11.81
N PRO A 67 -3.71 -15.47 12.89
CA PRO A 67 -4.43 -16.74 12.76
C PRO A 67 -5.84 -16.65 12.15
N TYR A 68 -6.45 -15.46 12.13
CA TYR A 68 -7.81 -15.22 11.62
C TYR A 68 -7.83 -14.69 10.19
N ILE A 69 -6.67 -14.45 9.57
CA ILE A 69 -6.56 -13.84 8.24
C ILE A 69 -6.45 -14.90 7.15
N SER A 70 -7.25 -14.73 6.09
CA SER A 70 -7.05 -15.36 4.79
C SER A 70 -6.38 -14.37 3.84
N TRP A 71 -5.19 -14.72 3.37
CA TRP A 71 -4.46 -13.90 2.41
C TRP A 71 -4.85 -14.28 0.98
N HIS A 72 -5.13 -13.26 0.18
CA HIS A 72 -5.45 -13.35 -1.24
C HIS A 72 -4.50 -12.47 -2.03
N LEU A 73 -4.19 -12.88 -3.26
CA LEU A 73 -3.40 -12.06 -4.17
C LEU A 73 -4.27 -10.91 -4.69
N GLY A 74 -3.85 -9.67 -4.44
CA GLY A 74 -4.42 -8.48 -5.06
C GLY A 74 -4.01 -8.37 -6.54
N ARG A 75 -4.74 -7.58 -7.31
CA ARG A 75 -4.39 -7.29 -8.71
C ARG A 75 -4.60 -5.80 -9.03
N PRO A 76 -3.90 -5.25 -10.02
CA PRO A 76 -4.24 -3.96 -10.58
C PRO A 76 -5.68 -3.92 -11.11
N ALA A 77 -6.30 -2.74 -11.03
CA ALA A 77 -7.56 -2.47 -11.70
C ALA A 77 -7.35 -2.42 -13.22
N GLN A 78 -8.32 -2.90 -13.98
CA GLN A 78 -8.34 -2.80 -15.43
C GLN A 78 -8.98 -1.48 -15.86
N VAL A 79 -8.62 -0.97 -17.03
CA VAL A 79 -9.18 0.29 -17.57
C VAL A 79 -10.72 0.32 -17.56
N PRO A 80 -11.45 -0.74 -17.98
CA PRO A 80 -12.92 -0.74 -17.88
C PRO A 80 -13.45 -0.61 -16.46
N GLU A 81 -12.72 -1.08 -15.46
CA GLU A 81 -13.09 -0.97 -14.04
C GLU A 81 -12.85 0.45 -13.53
N LEU A 82 -11.74 1.08 -13.93
CA LEU A 82 -11.47 2.48 -13.62
C LEU A 82 -12.51 3.42 -14.24
N LEU A 83 -12.94 3.13 -15.48
CA LEU A 83 -13.98 3.87 -16.21
C LEU A 83 -15.39 3.74 -15.60
N SER A 84 -15.59 2.84 -14.63
CA SER A 84 -16.86 2.77 -13.89
C SER A 84 -17.08 3.97 -12.96
N PHE A 85 -16.02 4.74 -12.68
CA PHE A 85 -16.05 5.90 -11.80
C PHE A 85 -15.32 7.13 -12.38
N HIS A 86 -14.18 6.92 -13.05
CA HIS A 86 -13.37 8.00 -13.62
C HIS A 86 -13.70 8.27 -15.09
N THR A 87 -13.43 9.49 -15.55
CA THR A 87 -13.54 9.83 -16.98
C THR A 87 -12.33 9.28 -17.76
N PRO A 88 -12.48 9.02 -19.07
CA PRO A 88 -11.37 8.63 -19.92
C PRO A 88 -10.20 9.63 -19.87
N GLU A 89 -10.50 10.93 -19.89
CA GLU A 89 -9.49 11.99 -19.93
C GLU A 89 -8.61 11.98 -18.67
N TYR A 90 -9.20 11.71 -17.50
CA TYR A 90 -8.46 11.61 -16.24
C TYR A 90 -7.55 10.37 -16.20
N ILE A 91 -8.02 9.24 -16.71
CA ILE A 91 -7.21 8.03 -16.80
C ILE A 91 -6.01 8.26 -17.74
N ASP A 92 -6.25 8.90 -18.89
CA ASP A 92 -5.20 9.22 -19.85
C ASP A 92 -4.15 10.17 -19.24
N GLU A 93 -4.57 11.18 -18.48
CA GLU A 93 -3.68 12.08 -17.74
C GLU A 93 -2.75 11.30 -16.78
N LEU A 94 -3.31 10.40 -15.98
CA LEU A 94 -2.52 9.56 -15.06
C LEU A 94 -1.54 8.64 -15.79
N VAL A 95 -1.95 8.06 -16.93
CA VAL A 95 -1.09 7.20 -17.74
C VAL A 95 0.08 8.00 -18.33
N GLU A 96 -0.17 9.21 -18.81
CA GLU A 96 0.89 10.08 -19.31
C GLU A 96 1.83 10.56 -18.19
N ALA A 97 1.30 10.87 -17.01
CA ALA A 97 2.10 11.20 -15.84
C ALA A 97 3.01 10.02 -15.39
N ASP A 98 2.47 8.80 -15.35
CA ASP A 98 3.24 7.59 -15.01
C ASP A 98 4.38 7.33 -16.01
N LYS A 99 4.12 7.49 -17.32
CA LYS A 99 5.16 7.41 -18.37
C LYS A 99 6.29 8.43 -18.17
N GLN A 100 5.98 9.57 -17.56
CA GLN A 100 6.94 10.63 -17.25
C GLN A 100 7.62 10.45 -15.88
N GLY A 101 7.31 9.38 -15.15
CA GLY A 101 7.89 9.06 -13.85
C GLY A 101 7.09 9.55 -12.65
N GLY A 102 5.79 9.84 -12.83
CA GLY A 102 4.86 10.10 -11.74
C GLY A 102 5.02 11.46 -11.06
N ARG A 103 5.40 12.50 -11.83
CA ARG A 103 5.47 13.89 -11.37
C ARG A 103 4.24 14.69 -11.75
#